data_AF-A0A9D1FLG8-F1
#
_entry.id   AF-A0A9D1FLG8-F1
#
_cell.length_a   1.000
_cell.length_b   1.000
_cell.length_c   1.000
_cell.angle_alpha   90.00
_cell.angle_beta   90.00
_cell.angle_gamma   90.00
#
_symmetry.space_group_name_H-M   'P 1'
#
loop_
_entity.id
_entity.type
_entity.pdbx_description
1 polymer ?
#
loop_
_entity_poly.entity_id
_entity_poly.type
_entity_poly.pdbx_seq_one_letter_code
_entity_poly.pdbx_strand_id
1 'polypeptide(L)'
;MEESLRERCLKYSRHFSGLCGISCSVIDMSLHCFLESPEDPPVFCAHCSSYNQMRLSTHCYGCSEAYRWNGRYVYYCPLGLAFVASSVSDDRGELAGGLIAGPVIMGNYQDTLQELPCKEMASEISNLPVVTPRQMTDLSEILAAVTFSISGIPHSKAGSFVYEQERLLNSIYDVKEKYVTSGGETTYPIESEKKLQALIRGRDKAGSRELLNQLLGEIFFFSNFNLEEIKARVLELLVLISRASIDAGADVQEIFGFNNEYLQKIESFQSIDELSVWLTGIMHRFIDYTFDFSRIKHIDAVYKTMEYVRANYDKKLSLDEIAKNAFLSKAYLSSIFKEEIGESLTNYINRVRIEKSRVLLLDKEISLIDIANLCGFEDQSYFTRVFKKIVGISPKKYRDSRGAAVTPVKLGEK
;
A
#
# COMPACT_ATOMS: atom_id res chain seq x y z
N MET A 1 -22.87 30.62 -4.58
CA MET A 1 -24.00 29.68 -4.79
C MET A 1 -25.20 30.35 -5.44
N GLU A 2 -25.91 29.63 -6.33
CA GLU A 2 -27.24 30.01 -6.81
C GLU A 2 -28.31 29.94 -5.70
N GLU A 3 -29.39 30.70 -5.83
CA GLU A 3 -30.43 30.86 -4.80
C GLU A 3 -31.07 29.53 -4.38
N SER A 4 -31.39 28.66 -5.34
CA SER A 4 -31.95 27.32 -5.09
C SER A 4 -30.99 26.39 -4.33
N LEU A 5 -29.68 26.53 -4.52
CA LEU A 5 -28.65 25.78 -3.80
C LEU A 5 -28.50 26.30 -2.37
N ARG A 6 -28.54 27.63 -2.18
CA ARG A 6 -28.51 28.27 -0.85
C ARG A 6 -29.66 27.81 0.04
N GLU A 7 -30.89 27.81 -0.48
CA GLU A 7 -32.07 27.40 0.27
C GLU A 7 -31.98 25.93 0.73
N ARG A 8 -31.48 25.04 -0.14
CA ARG A 8 -31.25 23.64 0.22
C ARG A 8 -30.19 23.52 1.31
N CYS A 9 -29.04 24.19 1.18
CA CYS A 9 -28.00 24.19 2.20
C CYS A 9 -28.54 24.62 3.57
N LEU A 10 -29.27 25.74 3.63
CA LEU A 10 -29.87 26.26 4.88
C LEU A 10 -30.92 25.32 5.45
N LYS A 11 -31.73 24.65 4.62
CA LYS A 11 -32.71 23.68 5.08
C LYS A 11 -32.04 22.48 5.73
N TYR A 12 -31.03 21.91 5.07
CA TYR A 12 -30.37 20.70 5.54
C TYR A 12 -29.41 20.96 6.70
N SER A 13 -28.79 22.14 6.80
CA SER A 13 -28.01 22.51 7.98
C SER A 13 -28.86 22.52 9.26
N ARG A 14 -30.08 23.09 9.19
CA ARG A 14 -31.05 23.05 10.31
C ARG A 14 -31.46 21.63 10.69
N HIS A 15 -31.72 20.77 9.71
CA HIS A 15 -32.05 19.36 9.96
C HIS A 15 -30.87 18.63 10.63
N PHE A 16 -29.65 18.84 10.13
CA PHE A 16 -28.44 18.25 10.70
C PHE A 16 -28.24 18.71 12.15
N SER A 17 -28.38 20.01 12.41
CA SER A 17 -28.27 20.54 13.77
C SER A 17 -29.31 20.00 14.73
N GLY A 18 -30.57 19.94 14.31
CA GLY A 18 -31.64 19.41 15.16
C GLY A 18 -31.46 17.92 15.52
N LEU A 19 -30.84 17.13 14.63
CA LEU A 19 -30.60 15.71 14.85
C LEU A 19 -29.34 15.44 15.68
N CYS A 20 -28.24 16.13 15.37
CA CYS A 20 -26.94 15.86 15.97
C CYS A 20 -26.72 16.64 17.28
N GLY A 21 -27.55 17.64 17.58
CA GLY A 21 -27.31 18.56 18.70
C GLY A 21 -26.06 19.42 18.55
N ILE A 22 -25.53 19.52 17.32
CA ILE A 22 -24.33 20.28 16.97
C ILE A 22 -24.70 21.37 15.98
N SER A 23 -24.31 22.61 16.25
CA SER A 23 -24.55 23.73 15.34
C SER A 23 -23.94 23.46 13.96
N CYS A 24 -24.70 23.73 12.90
CA CYS A 24 -24.31 23.54 11.52
C CYS A 24 -24.59 24.81 10.74
N SER A 25 -23.54 25.42 10.23
CA SER A 25 -23.60 26.69 9.52
C SER A 25 -23.25 26.51 8.03
N VAL A 26 -23.67 27.45 7.20
CA VAL A 26 -23.50 27.41 5.76
C VAL A 26 -22.66 28.59 5.32
N ILE A 27 -21.62 28.32 4.53
CA ILE A 27 -20.76 29.33 3.92
C ILE A 27 -20.97 29.38 2.42
N ASP A 28 -21.12 30.60 1.89
CA ASP A 28 -20.96 30.90 0.48
C ASP A 28 -19.52 31.30 0.17
N MET A 29 -18.84 30.45 -0.60
CA MET A 29 -17.44 30.64 -0.97
C MET A 29 -17.26 31.70 -2.05
N SER A 30 -18.31 32.04 -2.81
CA SER A 30 -18.25 33.12 -3.79
C SER A 30 -18.35 34.49 -3.09
N LEU A 31 -19.27 34.61 -2.13
CA LEU A 31 -19.49 35.85 -1.39
C LEU A 31 -18.62 36.00 -0.14
N HIS A 32 -17.91 34.93 0.26
CA HIS A 32 -17.12 34.89 1.49
C HIS A 32 -17.99 35.33 2.68
N CYS A 33 -19.10 34.65 2.92
CA CYS A 33 -19.99 34.96 4.05
C CYS A 33 -20.74 33.72 4.55
N PHE A 34 -21.22 33.82 5.80
CA PHE A 34 -22.22 32.91 6.33
C PHE A 34 -23.60 33.26 5.79
N LEU A 35 -24.43 32.24 5.53
CA LEU A 35 -25.78 32.44 4.99
C LEU A 35 -26.87 32.52 6.07
N GLU A 36 -26.57 32.22 7.33
CA GLU A 36 -27.51 32.34 8.44
C GLU A 36 -27.93 33.80 8.68
N SER A 37 -29.16 33.99 9.19
CA SER A 37 -29.68 35.30 9.58
C SER A 37 -28.90 35.88 10.77
N PRO A 38 -28.66 37.20 10.84
CA PRO A 38 -28.08 37.87 12.01
C PRO A 38 -28.83 37.62 13.33
N GLU A 39 -30.09 37.19 13.25
CA GLU A 39 -30.98 36.93 14.40
C GLU A 39 -30.75 35.54 15.04
N ASP A 40 -30.00 34.63 14.39
CA ASP A 40 -29.66 33.29 14.88
C ASP A 40 -28.20 32.94 14.48
N PRO A 41 -27.19 33.64 15.04
CA PRO A 41 -25.80 33.46 14.65
C PRO A 41 -25.23 32.14 15.18
N PRO A 42 -24.23 31.53 14.52
CA PRO A 42 -23.52 30.36 15.04
C PRO A 42 -22.97 30.67 16.44
N VAL A 43 -23.51 29.97 17.44
CA VAL A 43 -23.60 30.37 18.86
C VAL A 43 -22.24 30.61 19.54
N PHE A 44 -21.14 30.09 18.99
CA PHE A 44 -19.81 30.23 19.59
C PHE A 44 -18.89 31.25 18.90
N CYS A 45 -18.91 31.34 17.57
CA CYS A 45 -17.97 32.18 16.83
C CYS A 45 -18.29 33.68 16.88
N ALA A 46 -19.47 34.07 17.36
CA ALA A 46 -19.87 35.48 17.52
C ALA A 46 -19.19 36.17 18.72
N HIS A 47 -18.80 35.40 19.75
CA HIS A 47 -18.22 35.91 21.00
C HIS A 47 -16.68 35.83 21.06
N CYS A 48 -16.05 35.20 20.05
CA CYS A 48 -14.59 35.14 19.88
C CYS A 48 -14.00 36.50 19.43
N SER A 49 -14.07 37.50 20.30
CA SER A 49 -13.80 38.92 20.01
C SER A 49 -12.31 39.27 19.81
N SER A 50 -11.39 38.38 20.17
CA SER A 50 -9.93 38.58 20.03
C SER A 50 -9.35 38.24 18.64
N TYR A 51 -10.12 37.57 17.77
CA TYR A 51 -9.66 37.10 16.44
C TYR A 51 -10.64 37.42 15.30
N ASN A 52 -11.35 38.54 15.40
CA ASN A 52 -12.45 38.92 14.50
C ASN A 52 -12.09 38.93 12.99
N GLN A 53 -10.80 39.08 12.63
CA GLN A 53 -10.33 39.02 11.25
C GLN A 53 -10.14 37.59 10.69
N MET A 54 -10.06 36.56 11.53
CA MET A 54 -9.70 35.19 11.10
C MET A 54 -10.87 34.19 11.07
N ARG A 55 -12.02 34.50 11.68
CA ARG A 55 -13.18 33.57 11.76
C ARG A 55 -13.57 33.03 10.39
N LEU A 56 -13.99 33.92 9.50
CA LEU A 56 -14.51 33.55 8.20
C LEU A 56 -13.44 32.82 7.37
N SER A 57 -12.20 33.29 7.41
CA SER A 57 -11.09 32.63 6.71
C SER A 57 -10.81 31.22 7.22
N THR A 58 -10.91 30.97 8.53
CA THR A 58 -10.76 29.61 9.10
C THR A 58 -11.82 28.65 8.56
N HIS A 59 -13.04 29.13 8.42
CA HIS A 59 -14.15 28.32 7.92
C HIS A 59 -14.13 28.17 6.39
N CYS A 60 -13.76 29.22 5.65
CA CYS A 60 -13.49 29.14 4.22
C CYS A 60 -12.32 28.19 3.91
N TYR A 61 -11.28 28.17 4.75
CA TYR A 61 -10.21 27.18 4.70
C TYR A 61 -10.78 25.78 4.89
N GLY A 62 -11.56 25.53 5.95
CA GLY A 62 -12.21 24.24 6.16
C GLY A 62 -13.04 23.76 4.96
N CYS A 63 -13.82 24.64 4.32
CA CYS A 63 -14.60 24.31 3.12
C CYS A 63 -13.71 24.06 1.88
N SER A 64 -12.64 24.82 1.72
CA SER A 64 -11.68 24.65 0.62
C SER A 64 -10.94 23.32 0.74
N GLU A 65 -10.51 22.99 1.96
CA GLU A 65 -9.93 21.70 2.28
C GLU A 65 -10.98 20.60 2.08
N ALA A 66 -12.20 20.72 2.60
CA ALA A 66 -13.25 19.73 2.35
C ALA A 66 -13.48 19.48 0.85
N TYR A 67 -13.43 20.51 0.01
CA TYR A 67 -13.54 20.37 -1.44
C TYR A 67 -12.35 19.64 -2.07
N ARG A 68 -11.12 19.92 -1.60
CA ARG A 68 -9.89 19.19 -1.98
C ARG A 68 -9.95 17.73 -1.53
N TRP A 69 -10.63 17.49 -0.41
CA TRP A 69 -10.64 16.25 0.35
C TRP A 69 -11.98 15.51 0.28
N ASN A 70 -12.51 15.38 -0.94
CA ASN A 70 -13.71 14.57 -1.26
C ASN A 70 -14.96 14.89 -0.42
N GLY A 71 -15.14 16.17 -0.18
CA GLY A 71 -16.35 16.69 0.40
C GLY A 71 -16.41 16.69 1.91
N ARG A 72 -15.35 16.33 2.64
CA ARG A 72 -15.32 16.50 4.10
C ARG A 72 -13.92 16.75 4.63
N TYR A 73 -13.82 17.56 5.67
CA TYR A 73 -12.56 17.84 6.33
C TYR A 73 -12.79 18.19 7.80
N VAL A 74 -12.05 17.54 8.69
CA VAL A 74 -12.03 17.85 10.12
C VAL A 74 -10.87 18.81 10.37
N TYR A 75 -11.13 19.93 11.02
CA TYR A 75 -10.12 20.95 11.29
C TYR A 75 -10.35 21.59 12.65
N TYR A 76 -9.34 22.34 13.09
CA TYR A 76 -9.37 23.05 14.36
C TYR A 76 -9.36 24.56 14.13
N CYS A 77 -10.07 25.31 14.96
CA CYS A 77 -9.92 26.75 15.01
C CYS A 77 -8.69 27.14 15.87
N PRO A 78 -8.27 28.42 15.85
CA PRO A 78 -7.14 28.89 16.67
C PRO A 78 -7.29 28.68 18.19
N LEU A 79 -8.50 28.43 18.68
CA LEU A 79 -8.77 28.09 20.08
C LEU A 79 -8.71 26.58 20.37
N GLY A 80 -8.32 25.75 19.40
CA GLY A 80 -8.20 24.29 19.55
C GLY A 80 -9.54 23.54 19.50
N LEU A 81 -10.65 24.21 19.17
CA LEU A 81 -11.96 23.55 19.04
C LEU A 81 -12.10 22.92 17.65
N ALA A 82 -12.74 21.75 17.62
CA ALA A 82 -12.87 20.96 16.41
C ALA A 82 -14.15 21.31 15.63
N PHE A 83 -14.04 21.22 14.31
CA PHE A 83 -15.11 21.45 13.35
C PHE A 83 -15.05 20.40 12.23
N VAL A 84 -16.20 20.09 11.64
CA VAL A 84 -16.30 19.39 10.37
C VAL A 84 -16.76 20.37 9.32
N ALA A 85 -16.02 20.53 8.22
CA ALA A 85 -16.53 21.14 7.01
C ALA A 85 -16.89 20.07 5.99
N SER A 86 -17.94 20.34 5.21
CA SER A 86 -18.30 19.54 4.04
C SER A 86 -18.61 20.46 2.87
N SER A 87 -17.95 20.25 1.73
CA SER A 87 -18.08 21.14 0.57
C SER A 87 -19.39 20.94 -0.16
N VAL A 88 -19.86 21.99 -0.82
CA VAL A 88 -20.98 21.95 -1.75
C VAL A 88 -20.50 22.50 -3.08
N SER A 89 -20.62 21.69 -4.13
CA SER A 89 -20.28 22.07 -5.50
C SER A 89 -21.49 22.63 -6.24
N ASP A 90 -21.24 23.52 -7.21
CA ASP A 90 -22.24 23.92 -8.20
C ASP A 90 -22.43 22.86 -9.30
N ASP A 91 -23.33 23.13 -10.25
CA ASP A 91 -23.65 22.24 -11.37
C ASP A 91 -22.46 21.96 -12.30
N ARG A 92 -21.36 22.73 -12.19
CA ARG A 92 -20.12 22.54 -12.96
C ARG A 92 -19.08 21.72 -12.19
N GLY A 93 -19.41 21.35 -10.95
CA GLY A 93 -18.52 20.65 -10.03
C GLY A 93 -17.56 21.58 -9.29
N GLU A 94 -17.68 22.90 -9.41
CA GLU A 94 -16.78 23.87 -8.77
C GLU A 94 -17.24 24.20 -7.34
N LEU A 95 -16.31 24.60 -6.47
CA LEU A 95 -16.62 24.90 -5.07
C LEU A 95 -17.55 26.11 -4.96
N ALA A 96 -18.79 25.87 -4.58
CA ALA A 96 -19.80 26.92 -4.39
C ALA A 96 -19.92 27.35 -2.92
N GLY A 97 -19.74 26.41 -1.99
CA GLY A 97 -20.01 26.61 -0.57
C GLY A 97 -19.60 25.45 0.31
N GLY A 98 -20.08 25.46 1.54
CA GLY A 98 -19.99 24.29 2.41
C GLY A 98 -20.87 24.39 3.65
N LEU A 99 -21.18 23.22 4.22
CA LEU A 99 -21.80 23.09 5.54
C LEU A 99 -20.70 22.85 6.57
N ILE A 100 -20.84 23.44 7.75
CA ILE A 100 -19.83 23.41 8.81
C ILE A 100 -20.50 23.03 10.12
N ALA A 101 -20.20 21.85 10.63
CA ALA A 101 -20.65 21.41 11.94
C ALA A 101 -19.61 21.72 13.02
N GLY A 102 -20.04 22.36 14.10
CA GLY A 102 -19.22 22.69 15.26
C GLY A 102 -19.61 24.03 15.90
N PRO A 103 -18.84 24.48 16.91
CA PRO A 103 -17.68 23.80 17.47
C PRO A 103 -18.05 22.60 18.34
N VAL A 104 -17.13 21.65 18.43
CA VAL A 104 -17.19 20.51 19.36
C VAL A 104 -15.86 20.36 20.09
N ILE A 105 -15.89 19.73 21.26
CA ILE A 105 -14.68 19.31 21.97
C ILE A 105 -14.42 17.86 21.57
N MET A 106 -13.30 17.61 20.88
CA MET A 106 -12.92 16.26 20.47
C MET A 106 -11.79 15.75 21.38
N GLY A 107 -12.14 14.94 22.39
CA GLY A 107 -11.19 14.41 23.37
C GLY A 107 -11.55 14.76 24.82
N ASN A 108 -10.54 14.91 25.67
CA ASN A 108 -10.74 15.19 27.09
C ASN A 108 -11.05 16.68 27.34
N TYR A 109 -12.20 16.91 27.95
CA TYR A 109 -12.70 18.23 28.34
C TYR A 109 -11.72 18.99 29.25
N GLN A 110 -11.08 18.32 30.21
CA GLN A 110 -10.18 18.97 31.17
C GLN A 110 -8.90 19.47 30.53
N ASP A 111 -8.36 18.75 29.56
CA ASP A 111 -7.12 19.11 28.85
C ASP A 111 -7.40 20.31 27.93
N THR A 112 -8.54 20.28 27.22
CA THR A 112 -8.98 21.39 26.37
C THR A 112 -9.17 22.68 27.17
N LEU A 113 -9.72 22.61 28.40
CA LEU A 113 -9.88 23.77 29.27
C LEU A 113 -8.55 24.39 29.73
N GLN A 114 -7.49 23.58 29.89
CA GLN A 114 -6.18 24.05 30.34
C GLN A 114 -5.42 24.80 29.24
N GLU A 115 -5.65 24.44 27.98
CA GLU A 115 -5.00 25.02 26.81
C GLU A 115 -5.67 26.32 26.33
N LEU A 116 -6.79 26.73 26.93
CA LEU A 116 -7.51 27.92 26.50
C LEU A 116 -6.76 29.22 26.80
N PRO A 117 -6.63 30.11 25.80
CA PRO A 117 -5.93 31.38 25.98
C PRO A 117 -6.69 32.39 26.86
N CYS A 118 -7.99 32.22 27.10
CA CYS A 118 -8.79 33.13 27.95
C CYS A 118 -9.76 32.37 28.86
N LYS A 119 -9.67 32.61 30.18
CA LYS A 119 -10.53 31.98 31.20
C LYS A 119 -11.99 32.44 31.16
N GLU A 120 -12.26 33.59 30.55
CA GLU A 120 -13.62 34.15 30.43
C GLU A 120 -14.49 33.30 29.48
N MET A 121 -13.87 32.61 28.52
CA MET A 121 -14.56 31.70 27.57
C MET A 121 -14.85 30.31 28.14
N ALA A 122 -14.35 29.98 29.35
CA ALA A 122 -14.52 28.66 29.94
C ALA A 122 -16.01 28.31 30.19
N SER A 123 -16.83 29.32 30.49
CA SER A 123 -18.28 29.14 30.72
C SER A 123 -19.10 28.94 29.43
N GLU A 124 -18.58 29.36 28.28
CA GLU A 124 -19.20 29.12 26.97
C GLU A 124 -18.79 27.75 26.43
N ILE A 125 -17.54 27.37 26.63
CA ILE A 125 -16.98 26.08 26.24
C ILE A 125 -17.59 24.93 27.04
N SER A 126 -17.98 25.16 28.29
CA SER A 126 -18.65 24.16 29.12
C SER A 126 -19.98 23.66 28.56
N ASN A 127 -20.59 24.41 27.64
CA ASN A 127 -21.85 24.04 27.00
C ASN A 127 -21.64 23.37 25.63
N LEU A 128 -20.39 23.22 25.17
CA LEU A 128 -20.11 22.59 23.89
C LEU A 128 -20.23 21.06 23.98
N PRO A 129 -20.75 20.42 22.92
CA PRO A 129 -20.83 18.97 22.87
C PRO A 129 -19.42 18.36 22.84
N VAL A 130 -19.21 17.36 23.70
CA VAL A 130 -17.98 16.56 23.75
C VAL A 130 -18.20 15.30 22.91
N VAL A 131 -17.33 15.09 21.93
CA VAL A 131 -17.40 13.96 21.00
C VAL A 131 -16.09 13.16 21.01
N THR A 132 -16.21 11.86 20.76
CA THR A 132 -15.04 11.00 20.49
C THR A 132 -14.57 11.16 19.05
N PRO A 133 -13.31 10.79 18.72
CA PRO A 133 -12.84 10.77 17.34
C PRO A 133 -13.74 9.95 16.41
N ARG A 134 -14.25 8.80 16.89
CA ARG A 134 -15.20 7.97 16.13
C ARG A 134 -16.50 8.71 15.82
N GLN A 135 -17.10 9.38 16.82
CA GLN A 135 -18.30 10.19 16.60
C GLN A 135 -18.04 11.35 15.64
N MET A 136 -16.84 11.94 15.68
CA MET A 136 -16.44 12.98 14.74
C MET A 136 -16.36 12.46 13.30
N THR A 137 -15.79 11.26 13.12
CA THR A 137 -15.79 10.57 11.82
C THR A 137 -17.22 10.33 11.34
N ASP A 138 -18.07 9.72 12.17
CA ASP A 138 -19.48 9.43 11.84
C ASP A 138 -20.24 10.71 11.42
N LEU A 139 -20.06 11.80 12.17
CA LEU A 139 -20.64 13.12 11.85
C LEU A 139 -20.15 13.64 10.51
N SER A 140 -18.86 13.50 10.22
CA SER A 140 -18.27 13.93 8.95
C SER A 140 -18.80 13.14 7.75
N GLU A 141 -19.08 11.85 7.93
CA GLU A 141 -19.63 11.00 6.87
C GLU A 141 -21.06 11.39 6.52
N ILE A 142 -21.88 11.56 7.56
CA ILE A 142 -23.29 11.94 7.41
C ILE A 142 -23.37 13.34 6.78
N LEU A 143 -22.53 14.27 7.22
CA LEU A 143 -22.52 15.63 6.65
C LEU A 143 -22.13 15.61 5.17
N ALA A 144 -21.15 14.78 4.78
CA ALA A 144 -20.76 14.59 3.39
C ALA A 144 -21.87 13.98 2.51
N ALA A 145 -22.61 13.01 3.06
CA ALA A 145 -23.76 12.42 2.37
C ALA A 145 -24.88 13.45 2.17
N VAL A 146 -25.10 14.31 3.17
CA VAL A 146 -26.07 15.42 3.08
C VAL A 146 -25.67 16.41 1.99
N THR A 147 -24.42 16.88 2.00
CA THR A 147 -23.95 17.84 0.98
C THR A 147 -23.92 17.23 -0.42
N PHE A 148 -23.63 15.94 -0.56
CA PHE A 148 -23.71 15.22 -1.84
C PHE A 148 -25.16 15.19 -2.36
N SER A 149 -26.13 14.94 -1.48
CA SER A 149 -27.55 14.98 -1.82
C SER A 149 -28.00 16.40 -2.24
N ILE A 150 -27.40 17.43 -1.63
CA ILE A 150 -27.67 18.84 -1.98
C ILE A 150 -27.08 19.21 -3.35
N SER A 151 -25.83 18.86 -3.63
CA SER A 151 -25.17 19.20 -4.90
C SER A 151 -25.60 18.31 -6.06
N GLY A 152 -25.95 17.05 -5.81
CA GLY A 152 -26.26 16.05 -6.85
C GLY A 152 -25.05 15.60 -7.68
N ILE A 153 -23.84 16.04 -7.33
CA ILE A 153 -22.58 15.78 -8.04
C ILE A 153 -21.52 15.40 -6.99
N PRO A 154 -20.62 14.43 -7.29
CA PRO A 154 -19.50 14.08 -6.41
C PRO A 154 -18.66 15.30 -6.03
N HIS A 155 -18.23 15.35 -4.77
CA HIS A 155 -17.38 16.41 -4.24
C HIS A 155 -16.00 16.33 -4.89
N SER A 156 -15.75 17.21 -5.86
CA SER A 156 -14.62 17.23 -6.81
C SER A 156 -14.73 16.25 -7.99
N LYS A 157 -14.14 16.63 -9.14
CA LYS A 157 -13.93 15.75 -10.32
C LYS A 157 -13.04 14.53 -10.02
N ALA A 158 -12.43 14.44 -8.83
CA ALA A 158 -11.57 13.35 -8.38
C ALA A 158 -12.30 12.28 -7.55
N GLY A 159 -13.63 12.35 -7.44
CA GLY A 159 -14.48 11.51 -6.57
C GLY A 159 -14.49 9.99 -6.80
N SER A 160 -13.62 9.43 -7.66
CA SER A 160 -13.42 7.96 -7.74
C SER A 160 -12.21 7.45 -6.95
N PHE A 161 -11.37 8.34 -6.38
CA PHE A 161 -10.06 7.98 -5.82
C PHE A 161 -9.97 8.04 -4.29
N VAL A 162 -11.07 8.38 -3.60
CA VAL A 162 -11.01 8.90 -2.23
C VAL A 162 -11.32 7.85 -1.15
N TYR A 163 -10.82 6.63 -1.34
CA TYR A 163 -10.76 5.63 -0.27
C TYR A 163 -9.48 5.74 0.59
N GLU A 164 -8.63 6.76 0.34
CA GLU A 164 -7.24 6.80 0.84
C GLU A 164 -6.99 7.80 2.00
N GLN A 165 -7.92 8.71 2.32
CA GLN A 165 -7.66 9.82 3.24
C GLN A 165 -7.90 9.50 4.73
N GLU A 166 -8.83 8.59 5.04
CA GLU A 166 -9.08 8.09 6.41
C GLU A 166 -7.82 7.40 6.97
N ARG A 167 -7.06 6.73 6.12
CA ARG A 167 -5.81 6.04 6.48
C ARG A 167 -4.67 7.02 6.79
N LEU A 168 -4.59 8.15 6.10
CA LEU A 168 -3.55 9.15 6.32
C LEU A 168 -3.75 9.86 7.67
N LEU A 169 -4.99 10.27 7.97
CA LEU A 169 -5.35 10.83 9.29
C LEU A 169 -5.09 9.83 10.42
N ASN A 170 -5.54 8.57 10.26
CA ASN A 170 -5.27 7.52 11.25
C ASN A 170 -3.76 7.29 11.45
N SER A 171 -2.95 7.32 10.38
CA SER A 171 -1.49 7.17 10.49
C SER A 171 -0.83 8.32 11.26
N ILE A 172 -1.31 9.55 11.09
CA ILE A 172 -0.83 10.72 11.83
C ILE A 172 -1.19 10.60 13.32
N TYR A 173 -2.41 10.13 13.64
CA TYR A 173 -2.82 9.86 15.02
C TYR A 173 -2.01 8.72 15.66
N ASP A 174 -1.77 7.61 14.94
CA ASP A 174 -0.96 6.49 15.40
C ASP A 174 0.49 6.92 15.69
N VAL A 175 1.08 7.77 14.84
CA VAL A 175 2.42 8.30 15.05
C VAL A 175 2.47 9.24 16.25
N LYS A 176 1.47 10.13 16.40
CA LYS A 176 1.35 11.01 17.56
C LYS A 176 1.20 10.22 18.87
N GLU A 177 0.37 9.17 18.87
CA GLU A 177 0.19 8.29 20.04
C GLU A 177 1.49 7.56 20.41
N LYS A 178 2.22 7.04 19.41
CA LYS A 178 3.54 6.43 19.59
C LYS A 178 4.58 7.43 20.11
N TYR A 179 4.59 8.66 19.61
CA TYR A 179 5.50 9.72 20.06
C TYR A 179 5.27 10.09 21.53
N VAL A 180 4.01 10.25 21.93
CA VAL A 180 3.62 10.57 23.31
C VAL A 180 3.96 9.41 24.25
N THR A 181 3.73 8.17 23.84
CA THR A 181 4.05 6.98 24.66
C THR A 181 5.54 6.67 24.75
N SER A 182 6.36 7.10 23.79
CA SER A 182 7.82 6.90 23.77
C SER A 182 8.62 8.07 24.35
N GLY A 183 7.98 9.09 24.91
CA GLY A 183 8.67 10.22 25.53
C GLY A 183 9.44 11.11 24.54
N GLY A 184 9.06 11.10 23.27
CA GLY A 184 9.65 11.93 22.23
C GLY A 184 10.79 11.29 21.41
N GLU A 185 11.10 10.02 21.62
CA GLU A 185 12.10 9.27 20.83
C GLU A 185 11.45 8.41 19.74
N THR A 186 10.96 9.02 18.65
CA THR A 186 10.60 8.25 17.44
C THR A 186 11.63 8.47 16.35
N THR A 187 12.29 7.39 15.95
CA THR A 187 13.30 7.38 14.87
C THR A 187 12.65 7.16 13.52
N TYR A 188 13.20 7.80 12.48
CA TYR A 188 12.72 7.67 11.10
C TYR A 188 12.67 6.19 10.62
N PRO A 189 11.62 5.74 9.91
CA PRO A 189 11.29 4.32 9.74
C PRO A 189 11.98 3.68 8.51
N ILE A 190 13.30 3.52 8.60
CA ILE A 190 14.13 2.86 7.56
C ILE A 190 13.64 1.43 7.23
N GLU A 191 13.07 0.71 8.20
CA GLU A 191 12.53 -0.63 7.98
C GLU A 191 11.29 -0.65 7.07
N SER A 192 10.46 0.41 7.11
CA SER A 192 9.31 0.56 6.22
C SER A 192 9.74 0.79 4.78
N GLU A 193 10.82 1.54 4.56
CA GLU A 193 11.39 1.73 3.21
C GLU A 193 11.88 0.42 2.59
N LYS A 194 12.60 -0.42 3.36
CA LYS A 194 13.06 -1.74 2.90
C LYS A 194 11.89 -2.65 2.52
N LYS A 195 10.82 -2.63 3.31
CA LYS A 195 9.58 -3.39 3.01
C LYS A 195 8.92 -2.90 1.73
N LEU A 196 8.87 -1.57 1.51
CA LEU A 196 8.29 -0.99 0.29
C LEU A 196 9.05 -1.46 -0.96
N GLN A 197 10.39 -1.46 -0.92
CA GLN A 197 11.21 -2.00 -2.01
C GLN A 197 10.94 -3.48 -2.27
N ALA A 198 10.73 -4.29 -1.23
CA ALA A 198 10.40 -5.70 -1.38
C ALA A 198 9.03 -5.91 -2.06
N LEU A 199 8.02 -5.11 -1.69
CA LEU A 199 6.69 -5.15 -2.30
C LEU A 199 6.72 -4.73 -3.77
N ILE A 200 7.50 -3.69 -4.11
CA ILE A 200 7.71 -3.25 -5.51
C ILE A 200 8.36 -4.37 -6.33
N ARG A 201 9.41 -5.01 -5.79
CA ARG A 201 10.05 -6.17 -6.45
C ARG A 201 9.11 -7.36 -6.61
N GLY A 202 8.16 -7.52 -5.69
CA GLY A 202 7.09 -8.53 -5.74
C GLY A 202 5.89 -8.14 -6.61
N ARG A 203 5.89 -6.94 -7.21
CA ARG A 203 4.79 -6.37 -8.01
C ARG A 203 3.46 -6.25 -7.25
N ASP A 204 3.49 -6.21 -5.92
CA ASP A 204 2.30 -6.04 -5.09
C ASP A 204 1.88 -4.57 -5.04
N LYS A 205 1.12 -4.12 -6.05
CA LYS A 205 0.63 -2.74 -6.12
C LYS A 205 -0.19 -2.33 -4.90
N ALA A 206 -1.03 -3.25 -4.40
CA ALA A 206 -1.93 -2.95 -3.29
C ALA A 206 -1.15 -2.75 -1.99
N GLY A 207 -0.24 -3.68 -1.68
CA GLY A 207 0.64 -3.60 -0.51
C GLY A 207 1.63 -2.43 -0.62
N SER A 208 2.24 -2.22 -1.79
CA SER A 208 3.15 -1.08 -2.02
C SER A 208 2.44 0.26 -1.77
N ARG A 209 1.20 0.40 -2.24
CA ARG A 209 0.40 1.61 -2.03
C ARG A 209 0.06 1.83 -0.56
N GLU A 210 -0.36 0.78 0.14
CA GLU A 210 -0.68 0.87 1.57
C GLU A 210 0.53 1.32 2.40
N LEU A 211 1.70 0.73 2.13
CA LEU A 211 2.93 1.07 2.86
C LEU A 211 3.48 2.45 2.47
N LEU A 212 3.34 2.87 1.20
CA LEU A 212 3.71 4.20 0.76
C LEU A 212 2.88 5.27 1.49
N ASN A 213 1.57 5.06 1.63
CA ASN A 213 0.70 5.99 2.34
C ASN A 213 1.08 6.12 3.82
N GLN A 214 1.48 5.02 4.47
CA GLN A 214 1.99 5.06 5.84
C GLN A 214 3.29 5.88 5.94
N LEU A 215 4.26 5.63 5.04
CA LEU A 215 5.53 6.37 5.00
C LEU A 215 5.32 7.87 4.77
N LEU A 216 4.39 8.24 3.90
CA LEU A 216 4.02 9.64 3.66
C LEU A 216 3.44 10.28 4.92
N GLY A 217 2.56 9.58 5.65
CA GLY A 217 2.05 10.06 6.94
C GLY A 217 3.15 10.31 7.97
N GLU A 218 4.12 9.40 8.08
CA GLU A 218 5.30 9.54 8.93
C GLU A 218 6.16 10.75 8.50
N ILE A 219 6.44 10.88 7.20
CA ILE A 219 7.19 12.01 6.63
C ILE A 219 6.51 13.35 6.94
N PHE A 220 5.20 13.45 6.75
CA PHE A 220 4.48 14.71 6.98
C PHE A 220 4.54 15.13 8.45
N PHE A 221 4.41 14.16 9.36
CA PHE A 221 4.54 14.40 10.79
C PHE A 221 5.93 14.91 11.16
N PHE A 222 6.99 14.21 10.74
CA PHE A 222 8.37 14.58 11.09
C PHE A 222 8.84 15.88 10.44
N SER A 223 8.33 16.19 9.25
CA SER A 223 8.59 17.45 8.57
C SER A 223 7.68 18.59 9.04
N ASN A 224 6.83 18.37 10.04
CA ASN A 224 5.87 19.36 10.53
C ASN A 224 5.04 20.00 9.39
N PHE A 225 4.65 19.19 8.41
CA PHE A 225 3.94 19.61 7.20
C PHE A 225 4.66 20.67 6.34
N ASN A 226 5.97 20.84 6.53
CA ASN A 226 6.79 21.73 5.70
C ASN A 226 6.98 21.10 4.31
N LEU A 227 6.37 21.73 3.30
CA LEU A 227 6.38 21.22 1.92
C LEU A 227 7.80 21.05 1.35
N GLU A 228 8.74 21.95 1.68
CA GLU A 228 10.11 21.88 1.15
C GLU A 228 10.89 20.71 1.75
N GLU A 229 10.69 20.43 3.04
CA GLU A 229 11.26 19.23 3.67
C GLU A 229 10.61 17.95 3.12
N ILE A 230 9.30 17.97 2.92
CA ILE A 230 8.56 16.84 2.35
C ILE A 230 9.03 16.56 0.91
N LYS A 231 9.23 17.58 0.08
CA LYS A 231 9.78 17.43 -1.28
C LYS A 231 11.13 16.72 -1.25
N ALA A 232 12.02 17.10 -0.34
CA ALA A 232 13.31 16.44 -0.16
C ALA A 232 13.16 14.95 0.23
N ARG A 233 12.26 14.63 1.17
CA ARG A 233 11.99 13.24 1.56
C ARG A 233 11.33 12.42 0.43
N VAL A 234 10.40 13.01 -0.31
CA VAL A 234 9.75 12.37 -1.47
C VAL A 234 10.75 12.09 -2.57
N LEU A 235 11.74 12.98 -2.77
CA LEU A 235 12.81 12.73 -3.73
C LEU A 235 13.63 11.50 -3.36
N GLU A 236 13.96 11.31 -2.08
CA GLU A 236 14.63 10.10 -1.62
C GLU A 236 13.79 8.84 -1.88
N LEU A 237 12.49 8.89 -1.55
CA LEU A 237 11.56 7.79 -1.85
C LEU A 237 11.51 7.47 -3.34
N LEU A 238 11.46 8.50 -4.20
CA LEU A 238 11.47 8.33 -5.65
C LEU A 238 12.73 7.57 -6.12
N VAL A 239 13.89 7.92 -5.57
CA VAL A 239 15.15 7.20 -5.84
C VAL A 239 15.04 5.75 -5.39
N LEU A 240 14.51 5.47 -4.19
CA LEU A 240 14.33 4.11 -3.69
C LEU A 240 13.37 3.27 -4.55
N ILE A 241 12.25 3.83 -4.98
CA ILE A 241 11.26 3.18 -5.87
C ILE A 241 11.90 2.90 -7.23
N SER A 242 12.63 3.85 -7.80
CA SER A 242 13.33 3.70 -9.08
C SER A 242 14.34 2.54 -9.04
N ARG A 243 15.15 2.47 -7.97
CA ARG A 243 16.12 1.38 -7.75
C ARG A 243 15.44 0.02 -7.56
N ALA A 244 14.39 -0.06 -6.75
CA ALA A 244 13.63 -1.30 -6.58
C ALA A 244 13.01 -1.80 -7.88
N SER A 245 12.58 -0.88 -8.76
CA SER A 245 11.99 -1.20 -10.06
C SER A 245 13.04 -1.67 -11.07
N ILE A 246 14.24 -1.08 -11.06
CA ILE A 246 15.40 -1.57 -11.83
C ILE A 246 15.88 -2.94 -11.31
N ASP A 247 15.87 -3.18 -10.00
CA ASP A 247 16.19 -4.50 -9.44
C ASP A 247 15.11 -5.55 -9.80
N ALA A 248 13.89 -5.08 -10.01
CA ALA A 248 12.78 -5.82 -10.60
C ALA A 248 12.80 -5.77 -12.14
N GLY A 249 13.92 -5.34 -12.72
CA GLY A 249 14.33 -5.29 -14.12
C GLY A 249 13.40 -4.56 -15.08
N ALA A 250 12.83 -3.44 -14.63
CA ALA A 250 12.45 -2.37 -15.54
C ALA A 250 13.67 -1.89 -16.35
N ASP A 251 13.43 -1.43 -17.59
CA ASP A 251 14.49 -0.91 -18.45
C ASP A 251 15.15 0.34 -17.81
N VAL A 252 16.47 0.32 -17.72
CA VAL A 252 17.23 1.38 -17.03
C VAL A 252 17.15 2.70 -17.79
N GLN A 253 17.13 2.68 -19.12
CA GLN A 253 17.06 3.89 -19.92
C GLN A 253 15.69 4.54 -19.82
N GLU A 254 14.61 3.76 -19.78
CA GLU A 254 13.26 4.27 -19.53
C GLU A 254 13.14 4.89 -18.14
N ILE A 255 13.56 4.18 -17.09
CA ILE A 255 13.49 4.68 -15.70
C ILE A 255 14.33 5.95 -15.52
N PHE A 256 15.55 6.00 -16.07
CA PHE A 256 16.40 7.19 -15.97
C PHE A 256 15.88 8.37 -16.80
N GLY A 257 15.24 8.11 -17.94
CA GLY A 257 14.57 9.14 -18.73
C GLY A 257 13.48 9.85 -17.92
N PHE A 258 12.67 9.09 -17.19
CA PHE A 258 11.63 9.64 -16.32
C PHE A 258 12.20 10.40 -15.10
N ASN A 259 13.27 9.89 -14.48
CA ASN A 259 13.86 10.51 -13.29
C ASN A 259 14.29 11.98 -13.52
N ASN A 260 14.80 12.29 -14.71
CA ASN A 260 15.26 13.64 -15.02
C ASN A 260 14.10 14.64 -15.16
N GLU A 261 12.97 14.19 -15.72
CA GLU A 261 11.73 14.98 -15.78
C GLU A 261 11.12 15.15 -14.38
N TYR A 262 11.15 14.09 -13.57
CA TYR A 262 10.58 14.10 -12.22
C TYR A 262 11.34 14.99 -11.24
N LEU A 263 12.67 15.06 -11.34
CA LEU A 263 13.51 15.98 -10.57
C LEU A 263 13.14 17.44 -10.80
N GLN A 264 12.80 17.83 -12.03
CA GLN A 264 12.36 19.20 -12.32
C GLN A 264 10.90 19.42 -11.90
N LYS A 265 10.06 18.41 -12.04
CA LYS A 265 8.63 18.49 -11.71
C LYS A 265 8.38 18.60 -10.21
N ILE A 266 9.22 18.00 -9.37
CA ILE A 266 9.02 18.00 -7.91
C ILE A 266 9.02 19.42 -7.32
N GLU A 267 9.86 20.29 -7.85
CA GLU A 267 9.99 21.70 -7.44
C GLU A 267 8.71 22.51 -7.73
N SER A 268 7.97 22.12 -8.76
CA SER A 268 6.77 22.85 -9.20
C SER A 268 5.56 22.65 -8.30
N PHE A 269 5.51 21.57 -7.51
CA PHE A 269 4.36 21.27 -6.65
C PHE A 269 4.21 22.31 -5.53
N GLN A 270 2.97 22.74 -5.33
CA GLN A 270 2.58 23.71 -4.29
C GLN A 270 1.69 23.07 -3.21
N SER A 271 1.34 21.79 -3.37
CA SER A 271 0.54 21.01 -2.42
C SER A 271 1.16 19.63 -2.19
N ILE A 272 1.08 19.17 -0.93
CA ILE A 272 1.47 17.82 -0.49
C ILE A 272 0.61 16.75 -1.21
N ASP A 273 -0.62 17.09 -1.58
CA ASP A 273 -1.61 16.16 -2.11
C ASP A 273 -1.32 15.85 -3.57
N GLU A 274 -1.05 16.90 -4.34
CA GLU A 274 -0.59 16.78 -5.73
C GLU A 274 0.71 15.98 -5.79
N LEU A 275 1.64 16.25 -4.86
CA LEU A 275 2.90 15.52 -4.72
C LEU A 275 2.67 14.04 -4.38
N SER A 276 1.75 13.75 -3.46
CA SER A 276 1.44 12.38 -3.00
C SER A 276 0.76 11.56 -4.09
N VAL A 277 -0.24 12.13 -4.77
CA VAL A 277 -0.92 11.51 -5.91
C VAL A 277 0.07 11.24 -7.03
N TRP A 278 0.94 12.22 -7.30
CA TRP A 278 1.98 12.07 -8.31
C TRP A 278 2.98 10.96 -7.96
N LEU A 279 3.42 10.87 -6.71
CA LEU A 279 4.33 9.82 -6.24
C LEU A 279 3.69 8.43 -6.33
N THR A 280 2.44 8.28 -5.89
CA THR A 280 1.67 7.03 -6.02
C THR A 280 1.50 6.64 -7.49
N GLY A 281 1.22 7.61 -8.36
CA GLY A 281 1.17 7.40 -9.81
C GLY A 281 2.50 6.93 -10.39
N ILE A 282 3.62 7.49 -9.94
CA ILE A 282 4.96 7.03 -10.35
C ILE A 282 5.21 5.62 -9.88
N MET A 283 4.94 5.30 -8.61
CA MET A 283 5.11 3.96 -8.08
C MET A 283 4.34 2.93 -8.91
N HIS A 284 3.06 3.19 -9.22
CA HIS A 284 2.29 2.31 -10.09
C HIS A 284 2.89 2.16 -11.48
N ARG A 285 3.28 3.27 -12.14
CA ARG A 285 3.93 3.22 -13.45
C ARG A 285 5.22 2.41 -13.40
N PHE A 286 6.05 2.61 -12.38
CA PHE A 286 7.32 1.89 -12.24
C PHE A 286 7.09 0.39 -12.00
N ILE A 287 6.10 0.00 -11.19
CA ILE A 287 5.67 -1.40 -11.06
C ILE A 287 5.16 -1.95 -12.41
N ASP A 288 4.46 -1.16 -13.22
CA ASP A 288 4.03 -1.58 -14.56
C ASP A 288 5.18 -1.81 -15.53
N TYR A 289 6.26 -1.00 -15.44
CA TYR A 289 7.49 -1.20 -16.22
C TYR A 289 8.36 -2.36 -15.72
N THR A 290 8.09 -2.92 -14.54
CA THR A 290 8.81 -4.13 -14.10
C THR A 290 8.41 -5.31 -14.99
N PHE A 291 9.40 -5.94 -15.61
CA PHE A 291 9.21 -7.20 -16.33
C PHE A 291 8.72 -8.27 -15.34
N ASP A 292 7.91 -9.23 -15.82
CA ASP A 292 7.53 -10.39 -15.02
C ASP A 292 8.72 -11.36 -14.86
N PHE A 293 9.64 -10.98 -13.98
CA PHE A 293 10.78 -11.82 -13.61
C PHE A 293 10.38 -13.02 -12.78
N SER A 294 9.14 -13.16 -12.31
CA SER A 294 8.75 -14.38 -11.59
C SER A 294 8.91 -15.58 -12.53
N ARG A 295 8.29 -15.52 -13.72
CA ARG A 295 8.48 -16.53 -14.78
C ARG A 295 9.91 -16.64 -15.28
N ILE A 296 10.60 -15.52 -15.54
CA ILE A 296 11.97 -15.57 -16.10
C ILE A 296 12.99 -16.08 -15.05
N LYS A 297 12.89 -15.67 -13.79
CA LYS A 297 13.74 -16.18 -12.68
C LYS A 297 13.37 -17.61 -12.30
N HIS A 298 12.11 -18.03 -12.42
CA HIS A 298 11.74 -19.44 -12.26
C HIS A 298 12.38 -20.30 -13.35
N ILE A 299 12.28 -19.88 -14.61
CA ILE A 299 12.92 -20.58 -15.73
C ILE A 299 14.44 -20.64 -15.55
N ASP A 300 15.10 -19.54 -15.19
CA ASP A 300 16.55 -19.50 -14.95
C ASP A 300 16.98 -20.33 -13.74
N ALA A 301 16.25 -20.26 -12.62
CA ALA A 301 16.55 -21.04 -11.42
C ALA A 301 16.32 -22.54 -11.64
N VAL A 302 15.27 -22.90 -12.37
CA VAL A 302 14.99 -24.28 -12.77
C VAL A 302 16.07 -24.76 -13.75
N TYR A 303 16.46 -23.96 -14.74
CA TYR A 303 17.52 -24.30 -15.69
C TYR A 303 18.88 -24.49 -14.98
N LYS A 304 19.29 -23.56 -14.12
CA LYS A 304 20.50 -23.70 -13.29
C LYS A 304 20.46 -24.92 -12.39
N THR A 305 19.30 -25.23 -11.81
CA THR A 305 19.10 -26.45 -11.02
C THR A 305 19.28 -27.69 -11.87
N MET A 306 18.71 -27.72 -13.08
CA MET A 306 18.86 -28.83 -14.03
C MET A 306 20.32 -29.01 -14.48
N GLU A 307 21.04 -27.92 -14.76
CA GLU A 307 22.46 -27.96 -15.11
C GLU A 307 23.32 -28.47 -13.95
N TYR A 308 23.09 -27.95 -12.74
CA TYR A 308 23.82 -28.38 -11.55
C TYR A 308 23.62 -29.87 -11.26
N VAL A 309 22.38 -30.36 -11.38
CA VAL A 309 22.07 -31.80 -11.24
C VAL A 309 22.76 -32.62 -12.32
N ARG A 310 22.74 -32.18 -13.59
CA ARG A 310 23.42 -32.90 -14.69
C ARG A 310 24.94 -32.93 -14.53
N ALA A 311 25.53 -31.90 -13.91
CA ALA A 311 26.97 -31.82 -13.68
C ALA A 311 27.43 -32.58 -12.41
N ASN A 312 26.53 -32.88 -11.47
CA ASN A 312 26.87 -33.45 -10.16
C ASN A 312 26.00 -34.66 -9.76
N TYR A 313 25.32 -35.32 -10.71
CA TYR A 313 24.40 -36.42 -10.42
C TYR A 313 25.08 -37.60 -9.70
N ASP A 314 26.37 -37.79 -9.93
CA ASP A 314 27.24 -38.84 -9.40
C ASP A 314 27.60 -38.62 -7.92
N LYS A 315 27.31 -37.44 -7.37
CA LYS A 315 27.62 -37.07 -5.98
C LYS A 315 26.39 -37.15 -5.08
N LYS A 316 26.61 -37.13 -3.76
CA LYS A 316 25.53 -36.95 -2.78
C LYS A 316 25.02 -35.52 -2.89
N LEU A 317 23.76 -35.37 -3.33
CA LEU A 317 23.10 -34.08 -3.51
C LEU A 317 22.06 -33.87 -2.41
N SER A 318 22.24 -32.83 -1.59
CA SER A 318 21.18 -32.38 -0.69
C SER A 318 20.32 -31.28 -1.33
N LEU A 319 19.03 -31.25 -0.98
CA LEU A 319 18.12 -30.18 -1.39
C LEU A 319 18.59 -28.79 -0.95
N ASP A 320 19.26 -28.71 0.21
CA ASP A 320 19.81 -27.46 0.74
C ASP A 320 21.00 -26.96 -0.11
N GLU A 321 21.89 -27.85 -0.55
CA GLU A 321 23.00 -27.48 -1.44
C GLU A 321 22.50 -27.01 -2.81
N ILE A 322 21.53 -27.69 -3.40
CA ILE A 322 20.96 -27.30 -4.69
C ILE A 322 20.26 -25.94 -4.57
N ALA A 323 19.48 -25.73 -3.50
CA ALA A 323 18.79 -24.47 -3.25
C ALA A 323 19.77 -23.31 -3.04
N LYS A 324 20.88 -23.52 -2.31
CA LYS A 324 21.95 -22.53 -2.15
C LYS A 324 22.59 -22.14 -3.49
N ASN A 325 22.85 -23.10 -4.39
CA ASN A 325 23.41 -22.81 -5.73
C ASN A 325 22.43 -22.02 -6.62
N ALA A 326 21.12 -22.15 -6.37
CA ALA A 326 20.08 -21.37 -7.04
C ALA A 326 19.75 -20.05 -6.31
N PHE A 327 20.39 -19.76 -5.16
CA PHE A 327 20.08 -18.63 -4.27
C PHE A 327 18.62 -18.61 -3.77
N LEU A 328 18.04 -19.78 -3.51
CA LEU A 328 16.64 -19.94 -3.08
C LEU A 328 16.54 -20.70 -1.75
N SER A 329 15.39 -20.56 -1.08
CA SER A 329 15.02 -21.45 0.02
C SER A 329 14.59 -22.82 -0.52
N LYS A 330 14.80 -23.88 0.27
CA LYS A 330 14.41 -25.25 -0.10
C LYS A 330 12.92 -25.40 -0.42
N ALA A 331 12.06 -24.77 0.40
CA ALA A 331 10.62 -24.82 0.22
C ALA A 331 10.20 -24.18 -1.10
N TYR A 332 10.79 -23.02 -1.43
CA TYR A 332 10.50 -22.29 -2.65
C TYR A 332 11.04 -22.99 -3.89
N LEU A 333 12.28 -23.51 -3.87
CA LEU A 333 12.80 -24.30 -4.99
C LEU A 333 11.94 -25.55 -5.27
N SER A 334 11.46 -26.21 -4.21
CA SER A 334 10.64 -27.42 -4.35
C SER A 334 9.27 -27.13 -4.97
N SER A 335 8.63 -26.00 -4.64
CA SER A 335 7.35 -25.62 -5.22
C SER A 335 7.50 -25.25 -6.70
N ILE A 336 8.45 -24.35 -7.02
CA ILE A 336 8.61 -23.83 -8.38
C ILE A 336 9.11 -24.91 -9.35
N PHE A 337 10.01 -25.81 -8.91
CA PHE A 337 10.52 -26.87 -9.78
C PHE A 337 9.43 -27.86 -10.17
N LYS A 338 8.54 -28.19 -9.23
CA LYS A 338 7.41 -29.09 -9.49
C LYS A 338 6.37 -28.45 -10.41
N GLU A 339 6.14 -27.15 -10.24
CA GLU A 339 5.21 -26.38 -11.07
C GLU A 339 5.70 -26.28 -12.53
N GLU A 340 6.98 -25.95 -12.73
CA GLU A 340 7.57 -25.74 -14.06
C GLU A 340 7.89 -27.05 -14.81
N ILE A 341 8.40 -28.09 -14.11
CA ILE A 341 8.84 -29.35 -14.73
C ILE A 341 7.76 -30.45 -14.66
N GLY A 342 6.76 -30.32 -13.79
CA GLY A 342 5.72 -31.31 -13.59
C GLY A 342 6.13 -32.53 -12.73
N GLU A 343 7.38 -32.60 -12.27
CA GLU A 343 7.87 -33.63 -11.33
C GLU A 343 8.68 -33.02 -10.18
N SER A 344 8.79 -33.72 -9.05
CA SER A 344 9.62 -33.26 -7.94
C SER A 344 11.11 -33.32 -8.28
N LEU A 345 11.91 -32.43 -7.69
CA LEU A 345 13.36 -32.39 -7.89
C LEU A 345 14.04 -33.73 -7.56
N THR A 346 13.59 -34.45 -6.52
CA THR A 346 14.11 -35.79 -6.19
C THR A 346 13.84 -36.81 -7.30
N ASN A 347 12.67 -36.75 -7.93
CA ASN A 347 12.35 -37.62 -9.06
C ASN A 347 13.20 -37.28 -10.28
N TYR A 348 13.40 -35.99 -10.55
CA TYR A 348 14.27 -35.51 -11.63
C TYR A 348 15.73 -35.99 -11.47
N ILE A 349 16.32 -35.86 -10.27
CA ILE A 349 17.68 -36.35 -9.98
C ILE A 349 17.77 -37.86 -10.26
N ASN A 350 16.82 -38.64 -9.73
CA ASN A 350 16.77 -40.08 -9.96
C ASN A 350 16.67 -40.41 -11.45
N ARG A 351 15.86 -39.69 -12.22
CA ARG A 351 15.71 -39.89 -13.66
C ARG A 351 17.03 -39.65 -14.40
N VAL A 352 17.73 -38.55 -14.12
CA VAL A 352 19.06 -38.27 -14.71
C VAL A 352 20.06 -39.38 -14.39
N ARG A 353 20.09 -39.85 -13.14
CA ARG A 353 20.98 -40.96 -12.72
C ARG A 353 20.67 -42.27 -13.46
N ILE A 354 19.40 -42.61 -13.63
CA ILE A 354 18.98 -43.79 -14.38
C ILE A 354 19.32 -43.67 -15.87
N GLU A 355 19.11 -42.49 -16.48
CA GLU A 355 19.50 -42.24 -17.87
C GLU A 355 21.00 -42.47 -18.09
N LYS A 356 21.84 -42.02 -17.15
CA LYS A 356 23.30 -42.25 -17.18
C LYS A 356 23.66 -43.72 -16.93
N SER A 357 23.00 -44.38 -15.99
CA SER A 357 23.28 -45.79 -15.69
C SER A 357 22.94 -46.72 -16.86
N ARG A 358 21.98 -46.36 -17.71
CA ARG A 358 21.62 -47.15 -18.90
C ARG A 358 22.80 -47.34 -19.86
N VAL A 359 23.67 -46.33 -19.98
CA VAL A 359 24.87 -46.40 -20.83
C VAL A 359 25.90 -47.34 -20.21
N LEU A 360 26.18 -47.19 -18.91
CA LEU A 360 27.11 -48.04 -18.18
C LEU A 360 26.66 -49.51 -18.11
N LEU A 361 25.36 -49.76 -18.12
CA LEU A 361 24.80 -51.12 -18.10
C LEU A 361 25.07 -51.91 -19.39
N LEU A 362 25.42 -51.25 -20.50
CA LEU A 362 25.80 -51.92 -21.75
C LEU A 362 27.18 -52.56 -21.65
N ASP A 363 28.03 -52.05 -20.75
CA ASP A 363 29.29 -52.67 -20.41
C ASP A 363 29.05 -53.79 -19.38
N LYS A 364 29.47 -55.00 -19.73
CA LYS A 364 29.31 -56.19 -18.89
C LYS A 364 30.40 -56.32 -17.84
N GLU A 365 31.51 -55.59 -17.99
CA GLU A 365 32.65 -55.65 -17.07
C GLU A 365 32.41 -54.84 -15.79
N ILE A 366 31.49 -53.86 -15.83
CA ILE A 366 31.15 -53.03 -14.67
C ILE A 366 30.09 -53.73 -13.80
N SER A 367 30.35 -53.91 -12.51
CA SER A 367 29.38 -54.53 -11.60
C SER A 367 28.17 -53.63 -11.34
N LEU A 368 27.03 -54.20 -10.93
CA LEU A 368 25.83 -53.39 -10.62
C LEU A 368 26.01 -52.49 -9.40
N ILE A 369 26.87 -52.89 -8.45
CA ILE A 369 27.23 -52.08 -7.29
C ILE A 369 28.06 -50.87 -7.75
N ASP A 370 29.04 -51.10 -8.62
CA ASP A 370 29.89 -50.04 -9.15
C ASP A 370 29.09 -49.06 -10.00
N ILE A 371 28.14 -49.53 -10.81
CA ILE A 371 27.23 -48.66 -11.57
C ILE A 371 26.38 -47.80 -10.63
N ALA A 372 25.85 -48.38 -9.55
CA ALA A 372 25.05 -47.63 -8.58
C ALA A 372 25.89 -46.51 -7.95
N ASN A 373 27.11 -46.83 -7.52
CA ASN A 373 28.06 -45.88 -6.93
C ASN A 373 28.46 -44.78 -7.93
N LEU A 374 28.82 -45.14 -9.17
CA LEU A 374 29.21 -44.21 -10.24
C LEU A 374 28.05 -43.28 -10.65
N CYS A 375 26.81 -43.67 -10.39
CA CYS A 375 25.62 -42.86 -10.66
C CYS A 375 25.10 -42.12 -9.41
N GLY A 376 25.82 -42.14 -8.29
CA GLY A 376 25.47 -41.38 -7.07
C GLY A 376 24.35 -41.99 -6.22
N PHE A 377 24.03 -43.27 -6.38
CA PHE A 377 23.13 -43.98 -5.47
C PHE A 377 23.90 -44.45 -4.23
N GLU A 378 23.27 -44.33 -3.04
CA GLU A 378 23.89 -44.75 -1.77
C GLU A 378 24.01 -46.29 -1.66
N ASP A 379 23.11 -47.03 -2.31
CA ASP A 379 23.15 -48.49 -2.32
C ASP A 379 22.51 -49.10 -3.59
N GLN A 380 22.94 -50.32 -3.91
CA GLN A 380 22.49 -51.08 -5.08
C GLN A 380 20.98 -51.45 -5.03
N SER A 381 20.43 -51.68 -3.84
CA SER A 381 19.03 -52.09 -3.67
C SER A 381 18.09 -50.93 -4.02
N TYR A 382 18.42 -49.72 -3.56
CA TYR A 382 17.71 -48.50 -3.92
C TYR A 382 17.82 -48.21 -5.42
N PHE A 383 19.03 -48.29 -6.00
CA PHE A 383 19.23 -48.16 -7.45
C PHE A 383 18.34 -49.13 -8.24
N THR A 384 18.33 -50.42 -7.87
CA THR A 384 17.55 -51.45 -8.58
C THR A 384 16.05 -51.15 -8.55
N ARG A 385 15.53 -50.68 -7.41
CA ARG A 385 14.13 -50.30 -7.25
C ARG A 385 13.77 -49.08 -8.11
N VAL A 386 14.60 -48.04 -8.10
CA VAL A 386 14.39 -46.82 -8.90
C VAL A 386 14.49 -47.12 -10.39
N PHE A 387 15.49 -47.90 -10.82
CA PHE A 387 15.67 -48.28 -12.21
C PHE A 387 14.45 -49.04 -12.73
N LYS A 388 13.97 -50.06 -11.99
CA LYS A 388 12.79 -50.83 -12.38
C LYS A 388 11.54 -49.95 -12.45
N LYS A 389 11.39 -48.97 -11.54
CA LYS A 389 10.27 -48.03 -11.56
C LYS A 389 10.26 -47.15 -12.82
N ILE A 390 11.42 -46.64 -13.23
CA ILE A 390 11.54 -45.71 -14.37
C ILE A 390 11.58 -46.44 -15.72
N VAL A 391 12.31 -47.56 -15.80
CA VAL A 391 12.57 -48.30 -17.05
C VAL A 391 11.59 -49.47 -17.27
N GLY A 392 10.90 -49.92 -16.22
CA GLY A 392 9.95 -51.04 -16.26
C GLY A 392 10.57 -52.43 -16.05
N ILE A 393 11.88 -52.58 -16.25
CA ILE A 393 12.63 -53.84 -16.06
C ILE A 393 13.83 -53.65 -15.14
N SER A 394 14.36 -54.73 -14.56
CA SER A 394 15.54 -54.63 -13.67
C SER A 394 16.83 -54.29 -14.44
N PRO A 395 17.82 -53.64 -13.80
CA PRO A 395 19.12 -53.34 -14.42
C PRO A 395 19.79 -54.56 -15.06
N LYS A 396 19.73 -55.72 -14.38
CA LYS A 396 20.26 -57.00 -14.89
C LYS A 396 19.57 -57.41 -16.19
N LYS A 397 18.23 -57.38 -16.22
CA LYS A 397 17.46 -57.71 -17.44
C LYS A 397 17.75 -56.73 -18.58
N TYR A 398 17.90 -55.44 -18.27
CA TYR A 398 18.25 -54.41 -19.25
C TYR A 398 19.65 -54.64 -19.88
N ARG A 399 20.62 -55.06 -19.06
CA ARG A 399 21.96 -55.47 -19.50
C ARG A 399 21.91 -56.71 -20.39
N ASP A 400 21.18 -57.73 -19.97
CA ASP A 400 21.06 -58.99 -20.70
C ASP A 400 20.39 -58.80 -22.05
N SER A 401 19.44 -57.85 -22.16
CA SER A 401 18.75 -57.49 -23.40
C SER A 401 19.49 -56.50 -24.31
N ARG A 402 20.77 -56.17 -24.01
CA ARG A 402 21.57 -55.15 -24.72
C ARG A 402 20.85 -53.80 -24.86
N GLY A 403 20.06 -53.40 -23.87
CA GLY A 403 19.38 -52.11 -23.85
C GLY A 403 18.03 -52.07 -24.58
N ALA A 404 17.48 -53.21 -25.01
CA ALA A 404 16.10 -53.28 -25.47
C ALA A 404 15.15 -53.06 -24.27
N ALA A 405 14.59 -51.85 -24.16
CA ALA A 405 13.53 -51.54 -23.22
C ALA A 405 12.19 -51.97 -23.84
N VAL A 406 11.45 -52.83 -23.13
CA VAL A 406 10.03 -53.06 -23.41
C VAL A 406 9.27 -51.83 -22.93
N THR A 407 8.53 -51.17 -23.83
CA THR A 407 7.86 -49.88 -23.62
C THR A 407 7.03 -49.84 -22.33
N PRO A 408 7.15 -48.81 -21.46
CA PRO A 408 6.28 -48.67 -20.29
C PRO A 408 4.86 -48.26 -20.69
N VAL A 409 3.86 -48.96 -20.15
CA VAL A 409 2.45 -48.60 -20.21
C VAL A 409 2.24 -47.26 -19.49
N LYS A 410 1.55 -46.32 -20.17
CA LYS A 410 1.18 -45.00 -19.62
C LYS A 410 0.49 -45.14 -18.26
N LEU A 411 1.05 -44.53 -17.22
CA LEU A 411 0.37 -44.34 -15.93
C LEU A 411 -0.65 -43.21 -16.09
N GLY A 412 -1.90 -43.54 -15.80
CA GLY A 412 -3.08 -42.75 -16.13
C GLY A 412 -3.32 -41.51 -15.28
N GLU A 413 -4.19 -40.69 -15.87
CA GLU A 413 -4.99 -39.62 -15.27
C GLU A 413 -5.63 -40.06 -13.96
N LYS A 414 -5.46 -39.26 -12.91
CA LYS A 414 -6.46 -38.98 -11.88
C LYS A 414 -6.27 -37.57 -11.35
#